data_AF-A0A8T4UK17-F1
#
_entry.id   AF-A0A8T4UK17-F1
#
_cell.length_a   1.000
_cell.length_b   1.000
_cell.length_c   1.000
_cell.angle_alpha   90.00
_cell.angle_beta   90.00
_cell.angle_gamma   90.00
#
_symmetry.space_group_name_H-M   'P 1'
#
loop_
_entity.id
_entity.type
_entity.pdbx_description
1 polymer ?
#
loop_
_entity_poly.entity_id
_entity_poly.type
_entity_poly.pdbx_seq_one_letter_code
_entity_poly.pdbx_strand_id
1 'polypeptide(L)'
;MTIQAVGAKGDGIAKKDGFVIFVPKTKAGEKVRIKVTKVLSKVGFGEVVGGSKAAPAEKPKEAAPEEEYFEGHEDSEDFGEQ
;
A
#
# COMPACT_ATOMS: atom_id res chain seq x y z
N MET A 1 0.75 -14.44 -5.88
CA MET A 1 0.55 -15.72 -5.17
C MET A 1 -0.33 -15.45 -3.97
N THR A 2 -1.25 -16.35 -3.61
CA THR A 2 -2.13 -16.18 -2.45
C THR A 2 -1.55 -16.92 -1.25
N ILE A 3 -1.48 -16.26 -0.10
CA ILE A 3 -1.09 -16.88 1.16
C ILE A 3 -2.28 -17.70 1.68
N GLN A 4 -2.06 -18.98 1.99
CA GLN A 4 -3.14 -19.88 2.43
C GLN A 4 -3.28 -19.91 3.95
N ALA A 5 -2.17 -19.83 4.67
CA ALA A 5 -2.14 -19.88 6.13
C ALA A 5 -1.01 -19.03 6.69
N VAL A 6 -0.99 -18.83 8.00
CA VAL A 6 0.12 -18.22 8.74
C VAL A 6 0.61 -19.23 9.78
N GLY A 7 1.92 -19.47 9.82
CA GLY A 7 2.55 -20.35 10.80
C GLY A 7 2.69 -19.70 12.18
N ALA A 8 3.09 -20.49 13.18
CA ALA A 8 3.18 -20.03 14.57
C ALA A 8 4.13 -18.83 14.79
N LYS A 9 5.12 -18.66 13.91
CA LYS A 9 6.09 -17.55 13.98
C LYS A 9 5.66 -16.30 13.21
N GLY A 10 4.46 -16.30 12.63
CA GLY A 10 3.99 -15.20 11.77
C GLY A 10 4.46 -15.29 10.32
N ASP A 11 5.00 -16.44 9.90
CA ASP A 11 5.37 -16.71 8.51
C ASP A 11 4.13 -17.08 7.70
N GLY A 12 3.85 -16.37 6.61
CA GLY A 12 2.82 -16.78 5.67
C GLY A 12 3.27 -18.00 4.87
N ILE A 13 2.34 -18.94 4.74
CA ILE A 13 2.54 -20.21 4.06
C ILE A 13 1.73 -20.16 2.78
N ALA A 14 2.42 -20.32 1.65
CA ALA A 14 1.82 -20.32 0.34
C ALA A 14 2.20 -21.61 -0.40
N LYS A 15 1.21 -22.34 -0.90
CA LYS A 15 1.42 -23.60 -1.64
C LYS A 15 1.13 -23.39 -3.12
N LYS A 16 2.03 -23.86 -3.98
CA LYS A 16 1.85 -23.84 -5.43
C LYS A 16 2.45 -25.12 -6.03
N ASP A 17 1.66 -25.88 -6.78
CA ASP A 17 2.10 -27.10 -7.48
C ASP A 17 2.86 -28.10 -6.58
N GLY A 18 2.38 -28.30 -5.34
CA GLY A 18 3.03 -29.19 -4.36
C GLY A 18 4.28 -28.61 -3.66
N PHE A 19 4.71 -27.41 -4.04
CA PHE A 19 5.82 -26.71 -3.43
C PHE A 19 5.34 -25.72 -2.36
N VAL A 20 6.02 -25.70 -1.20
CA VAL A 20 5.65 -24.83 -0.06
C VAL A 20 6.61 -23.65 0.00
N ILE A 21 6.09 -22.43 0.03
CA ILE A 21 6.88 -21.20 0.11
C ILE A 21 6.54 -20.49 1.42
N PHE A 22 7.57 -20.22 2.23
CA PHE A 22 7.49 -19.46 3.46
C PHE A 22 7.83 -18.00 3.18
N VAL A 23 6.95 -17.11 3.65
CA VAL A 23 7.03 -15.67 3.39
C VAL A 23 6.79 -14.91 4.70
N PRO A 24 7.81 -14.31 5.31
CA PRO A 24 7.65 -13.55 6.55
C PRO A 24 6.79 -12.31 6.31
N LYS A 25 6.18 -11.77 7.39
CA LYS A 25 5.37 -10.54 7.38
C LYS A 25 4.15 -10.58 6.44
N THR A 26 3.54 -11.74 6.24
CA THR A 26 2.32 -11.87 5.41
C THR A 26 1.16 -12.51 6.16
N LYS A 27 -0.07 -12.25 5.70
CA LYS A 27 -1.31 -12.73 6.32
C LYS A 27 -2.05 -13.71 5.41
N ALA A 28 -2.80 -14.64 5.99
CA ALA A 28 -3.64 -15.56 5.24
C ALA A 28 -4.69 -14.79 4.41
N GLY A 29 -4.91 -15.24 3.17
CA GLY A 29 -5.81 -14.61 2.21
C GLY A 29 -5.21 -13.45 1.42
N GLU A 30 -3.97 -13.03 1.72
CA GLU A 30 -3.32 -11.92 1.02
C GLU A 30 -2.74 -12.34 -0.34
N LYS A 31 -2.89 -11.48 -1.36
CA LYS A 31 -2.29 -11.67 -2.68
C LYS A 31 -1.07 -10.76 -2.83
N VAL A 32 0.11 -11.37 -2.76
CA VAL A 32 1.40 -10.69 -2.86
C VAL A 32 2.27 -11.25 -3.99
N ARG A 33 3.21 -10.44 -4.47
CA ARG A 33 4.33 -10.84 -5.32
C ARG A 33 5.53 -11.10 -4.41
N ILE A 34 6.06 -12.30 -4.51
CA ILE A 34 7.15 -12.79 -3.67
C ILE A 34 8.33 -13.12 -4.59
N LYS A 35 9.52 -12.69 -4.19
CA LYS A 35 10.78 -13.11 -4.81
C LYS A 35 11.38 -14.22 -3.97
N VAL A 36 11.53 -15.40 -4.55
CA VAL A 36 12.15 -16.55 -3.89
C VAL A 36 13.66 -16.35 -3.90
N THR A 37 14.27 -16.25 -2.73
CA THR A 37 15.72 -16.06 -2.57
C THR A 37 16.43 -17.38 -2.33
N LYS A 38 15.73 -18.38 -1.79
CA LYS A 38 16.29 -19.71 -1.50
C LYS A 38 15.26 -20.81 -1.76
N VAL A 39 15.69 -21.86 -2.44
CA VAL A 39 14.89 -23.05 -2.77
C VAL A 39 15.57 -24.27 -2.17
N LEU A 40 14.81 -25.12 -1.49
CA LEU A 40 15.23 -26.43 -0.98
C LEU A 40 14.37 -27.52 -1.66
N SER A 41 14.55 -28.79 -1.28
CA SER A 41 13.93 -29.93 -1.97
C SER A 41 12.40 -29.87 -2.09
N LYS A 42 11.69 -29.40 -1.05
CA LYS A 42 10.21 -29.29 -1.03
C LYS A 42 9.69 -27.95 -0.50
N VAL A 43 10.60 -27.07 -0.10
CA VAL A 43 10.28 -25.81 0.56
C VAL A 43 11.12 -24.68 -0.02
N GLY A 44 10.56 -23.48 -0.09
CA GLY A 44 11.27 -22.27 -0.51
C GLY A 44 11.07 -21.14 0.49
N PHE A 45 12.03 -20.24 0.53
CA PHE A 45 11.98 -19.01 1.30
C PHE A 45 12.01 -17.83 0.34
N GLY A 46 11.12 -16.87 0.57
CA GLY A 46 11.03 -15.70 -0.26
C GLY A 46 10.60 -14.46 0.51
N GLU A 47 10.87 -13.32 -0.08
CA GLU A 47 10.55 -12.01 0.48
C GLU A 47 9.50 -11.32 -0.39
N VAL A 48 8.63 -10.54 0.24
CA VAL A 48 7.60 -9.77 -0.48
C VAL A 48 8.28 -8.62 -1.22
N VAL A 49 8.15 -8.60 -2.55
CA VAL A 49 8.68 -7.52 -3.42
C VAL A 49 7.59 -6.57 -3.91
N GLY A 50 6.35 -6.80 -3.51
CA GLY A 50 5.23 -5.92 -3.81
C GLY A 50 3.91 -6.67 -3.66
N GLY A 51 2.84 -5.98 -3.31
CA GLY A 51 1.54 -6.61 -3.13
C GLY A 51 0.52 -5.63 -2.58
N SER A 52 -0.74 -5.86 -2.95
CA SER A 52 -1.85 -5.02 -2.52
C SER A 52 -2.32 -5.46 -1.13
N LYS A 53 -1.63 -5.00 -0.09
CA LYS A 53 -2.32 -4.67 1.14
C LYS A 53 -1.59 -3.57 1.90
N ALA A 54 -2.16 -2.38 1.77
CA ALA A 54 -2.02 -1.22 2.64
C ALA A 54 -0.58 -0.88 3.04
N ALA A 55 -0.03 0.10 2.32
CA ALA A 55 0.94 1.01 2.92
C ALA A 55 0.52 1.33 4.37
N PRO A 56 1.39 1.15 5.38
CA PRO A 56 1.42 2.17 6.41
C PRO A 56 1.85 3.44 5.69
N ALA A 57 0.90 4.34 5.47
CA ALA A 57 1.19 5.71 5.12
C ALA A 57 2.04 6.30 6.25
N GLU A 58 3.37 6.22 6.14
CA GLU A 58 4.27 7.14 6.84
C GLU A 58 4.63 8.28 5.88
N LYS A 59 3.71 9.25 5.90
CA LYS A 59 3.82 10.69 5.61
C LYS A 59 4.80 11.13 4.51
N PRO A 60 4.31 11.43 3.29
CA PRO A 60 4.85 12.56 2.58
C PRO A 60 4.49 13.83 3.36
N LYS A 61 5.53 14.50 3.82
CA LYS A 61 5.52 15.90 4.25
C LYS A 61 5.09 16.75 3.05
N GLU A 62 3.79 16.90 2.83
CA GLU A 62 3.26 17.81 1.82
C GLU A 62 2.78 19.06 2.53
N ALA A 63 3.71 20.02 2.59
CA ALA A 63 3.38 21.42 2.77
C ALA A 63 2.81 21.93 1.45
N ALA A 64 1.61 22.48 1.49
CA ALA A 64 1.16 23.47 0.51
C ALA A 64 0.31 24.51 1.27
N PRO A 65 0.45 25.80 0.92
CA PRO A 65 -0.05 26.92 1.70
C PRO A 65 -1.55 27.16 1.47
N GLU A 66 -2.27 27.42 2.54
CA GLU A 66 -3.50 28.20 2.51
C GLU A 66 -3.11 29.68 2.47
N GLU A 67 -3.56 30.41 1.44
CA GLU A 67 -4.52 31.52 1.63
C GLU A 67 -4.82 32.23 0.30
N GLU A 68 -6.11 32.14 -0.04
CA GLU A 68 -6.98 33.19 -0.60
C GLU A 68 -6.63 33.84 -1.95
N TYR A 69 -7.15 33.21 -3.00
CA TYR A 69 -7.69 33.89 -4.16
C TYR A 69 -8.96 34.64 -3.73
N PHE A 70 -8.84 35.94 -3.53
CA PHE A 70 -10.00 36.83 -3.46
C PHE A 70 -10.52 36.99 -4.90
N GLU A 71 -11.62 36.30 -5.20
CA GLU A 71 -12.37 36.45 -6.45
C GLU A 71 -13.07 37.82 -6.42
N GLY A 72 -12.65 38.71 -7.31
CA GLY A 72 -13.34 39.96 -7.56
C GLY A 72 -14.71 39.69 -8.17
N HIS A 73 -15.76 40.14 -7.47
CA HIS A 73 -17.06 40.44 -8.05
C HIS A 73 -17.20 41.96 -7.90
N GLU A 74 -16.79 42.71 -8.91
CA GLU A 74 -17.70 43.31 -9.90
C GLU A 74 -18.84 44.10 -9.26
N ASP A 75 -18.57 45.40 -9.17
CA ASP A 75 -19.42 46.52 -9.61
C ASP A 75 -20.94 46.32 -9.52
N SER A 76 -21.55 47.05 -8.60
CA SER A 76 -22.90 47.56 -8.78
C SER A 76 -22.91 48.98 -8.22
N GLU A 77 -22.59 49.93 -9.10
CA GLU A 77 -23.31 51.20 -9.24
C GLU A 77 -23.94 51.77 -7.96
N ASP A 78 -23.20 52.65 -7.25
CA ASP A 78 -23.85 53.76 -6.54
C ASP A 78 -23.43 55.06 -7.23
N PHE A 79 -24.17 55.30 -8.30
CA PHE A 79 -24.21 56.49 -9.15
C PHE A 79 -24.77 57.66 -8.33
N GLY A 80 -24.10 58.81 -8.36
CA GLY A 80 -24.33 59.90 -7.42
C GLY A 80 -25.71 60.56 -7.43
N GLU A 81 -26.08 61.13 -6.28
CA GLU A 81 -27.06 62.20 -6.15
C GLU A 81 -26.64 63.17 -5.03
N GLN A 82 -26.41 64.44 -5.45
CA GLN A 82 -26.35 65.74 -4.74
C GLN A 82 -25.46 65.96 -3.50
#